data_AF-U5U400-F1
#
_entry.id   AF-U5U400-F1
#
_cell.length_a   1.000
_cell.length_b   1.000
_cell.length_c   1.000
_cell.angle_alpha   90.00
_cell.angle_beta   90.00
_cell.angle_gamma   90.00
#
_symmetry.space_group_name_H-M   'P 1'
#
loop_
_entity.id
_entity.type
_entity.pdbx_description
1 polymer ?
#
loop_
_entity_poly.entity_id
_entity_poly.type
_entity_poly.pdbx_seq_one_letter_code
_entity_poly.pdbx_strand_id
1 'polypeptide(L)'
;RNEIQVVITVMSLDPKDLYDVVAINAASASTQLAGLPFTGPVGGVRVALIDKQWVAFPTNEQLEQAVFNMVVAGRIVSGSGADADVAIMMVEAEATENVLSLIDGGAQAPTEAIVAEGLEAAKPFIASLCEAQKQLAEAAAKPTGDFPLFPPYQSDVFEAVEGAAQIPLTEALTIAGKAEREAKLDEVKDQVLTIVGDRFAGREKEIGAAFRSLTKRSVRQRILRDQFRIDGRGITDIRDLSAEVAVVPRAHGSALFERGETQIPG
;
A
#
# COMPACT_ATOMS: atom_id res chain seq x y z
N ARG A 1 -0.97 23.05 -1.24
CA ARG A 1 -0.46 21.78 -0.68
C ARG A 1 0.59 22.13 0.34
N ASN A 2 0.56 21.49 1.50
CA ASN A 2 1.54 21.71 2.56
C ASN A 2 2.57 20.59 2.49
N GLU A 3 3.84 20.94 2.55
CA GLU A 3 4.91 19.97 2.74
C GLU A 3 4.93 19.53 4.20
N ILE A 4 4.97 18.22 4.42
CA ILE A 4 5.01 17.63 5.76
C ILE A 4 6.30 16.84 5.85
N GLN A 5 7.10 17.12 6.88
CA GLN A 5 8.35 16.44 7.15
C GLN A 5 8.26 15.74 8.51
N VAL A 6 8.68 14.48 8.55
CA VAL A 6 8.85 13.72 9.79
C VAL A 6 10.30 13.29 9.85
N VAL A 7 10.98 13.63 10.94
CA VAL A 7 12.39 13.28 11.17
C VAL A 7 12.47 12.45 12.44
N ILE A 8 12.96 11.22 12.31
CA ILE A 8 13.22 10.33 13.44
C ILE A 8 14.73 10.20 13.60
N THR A 9 15.22 10.43 14.82
CA THR A 9 16.63 10.28 15.17
C THR A 9 16.74 9.21 16.24
N VAL A 10 17.48 8.14 15.95
CA VAL A 10 17.78 7.09 16.95
C VAL A 10 18.88 7.61 17.86
N MET A 11 18.50 8.03 19.07
CA MET A 11 19.43 8.63 20.03
C MET A 11 20.10 7.59 20.94
N SER A 12 19.43 6.46 21.18
CA SER A 12 19.92 5.36 22.01
C SER A 12 19.31 4.06 21.47
N LEU A 13 20.10 2.99 21.47
CA LEU A 13 19.69 1.67 21.00
C LEU A 13 20.39 0.61 21.84
N ASP A 14 19.60 -0.27 22.48
CA ASP A 14 20.14 -1.53 22.98
C ASP A 14 20.52 -2.38 21.75
N PRO A 15 21.76 -2.90 21.64
CA PRO A 15 22.18 -3.74 20.51
C PRO A 15 21.30 -4.98 20.27
N LYS A 16 20.51 -5.41 21.25
CA LYS A 16 19.57 -6.53 21.12
C LYS A 16 18.27 -6.15 20.42
N ASP A 17 17.92 -4.87 20.40
CA ASP A 17 16.63 -4.40 19.93
C ASP A 17 16.67 -3.91 18.48
N LEU A 18 15.50 -3.87 17.86
CA LEU A 18 15.27 -3.32 16.53
C LEU A 18 14.52 -2.00 16.64
N TYR A 19 15.11 -0.93 16.10
CA TYR A 19 14.57 0.43 16.27
C TYR A 19 13.46 0.79 15.29
N ASP A 20 13.34 0.07 14.16
CA ASP A 20 12.50 0.45 13.02
C ASP A 20 11.01 0.55 13.39
N VAL A 21 10.45 -0.43 14.10
CA VAL A 21 9.05 -0.43 14.54
C VAL A 21 8.80 0.57 15.66
N VAL A 22 9.81 0.87 16.49
CA VAL A 22 9.74 1.96 17.46
C VAL A 22 9.67 3.31 16.73
N ALA A 23 10.48 3.48 15.68
CA ALA A 23 10.49 4.68 14.83
C ALA A 23 9.13 4.92 14.13
N ILE A 24 8.44 3.86 13.68
CA ILE A 24 7.08 3.98 13.11
C ILE A 24 6.12 4.60 14.14
N ASN A 25 6.13 4.11 15.37
CA ASN A 25 5.25 4.63 16.43
C ASN A 25 5.62 6.07 16.82
N ALA A 26 6.91 6.40 16.86
CA ALA A 26 7.38 7.77 17.12
C ALA A 26 6.96 8.75 16.00
N ALA A 27 7.05 8.31 14.73
CA ALA A 27 6.59 9.08 13.58
C ALA A 27 5.09 9.33 13.62
N SER A 28 4.30 8.30 13.95
CA SER A 28 2.86 8.44 14.14
C SER A 28 2.52 9.39 15.28
N ALA A 29 3.13 9.21 16.46
CA ALA A 29 2.85 10.01 17.65
C ALA A 29 3.20 11.50 17.42
N SER A 30 4.37 11.79 16.85
CA SER A 30 4.76 13.18 16.54
C SER A 30 3.81 13.84 15.53
N THR A 31 3.37 13.10 14.50
CA THR A 31 2.39 13.57 13.51
C THR A 31 1.02 13.80 14.16
N GLN A 32 0.59 12.91 15.04
CA GLN A 32 -0.67 13.03 15.79
C GLN A 32 -0.70 14.28 16.68
N LEU A 33 0.43 14.62 17.32
CA LEU A 33 0.54 15.80 18.18
C LEU A 33 0.68 17.12 17.42
N ALA A 34 0.99 17.07 16.13
CA ALA A 34 1.31 18.25 15.32
C ALA A 34 0.08 19.11 14.97
N GLY A 35 -1.15 18.65 15.24
CA GLY A 35 -2.38 19.36 14.87
C GLY A 35 -2.66 19.31 13.36
N LEU A 36 -2.23 18.24 12.69
CA LEU A 36 -2.47 18.01 11.26
C LEU A 36 -3.81 17.30 11.03
N PRO A 37 -4.46 17.47 9.85
CA PRO A 37 -5.64 16.71 9.46
C PRO A 37 -5.24 15.27 9.07
N PHE A 38 -4.80 14.49 10.06
CA PHE A 38 -4.25 13.14 9.93
C PHE A 38 -5.15 12.12 10.63
N THR A 39 -5.50 11.05 9.92
CA THR A 39 -6.35 9.97 10.45
C THR A 39 -5.52 8.91 11.19
N GLY A 40 -4.87 9.34 12.28
CA GLY A 40 -4.11 8.48 13.18
C GLY A 40 -4.86 8.11 14.48
N PRO A 41 -4.15 7.56 15.47
CA PRO A 41 -2.76 7.13 15.39
C PRO A 41 -2.58 5.84 14.55
N VAL A 42 -1.34 5.60 14.10
CA VAL A 42 -0.90 4.36 13.49
C VAL A 42 0.00 3.62 14.48
N GLY A 43 -0.32 2.36 14.75
CA GLY A 43 0.51 1.45 15.53
C GLY A 43 1.34 0.57 14.59
N GLY A 44 2.65 0.51 14.80
CA GLY A 44 3.56 -0.37 14.06
C GLY A 44 4.20 -1.41 14.99
N VAL A 45 4.12 -2.68 14.63
CA VAL A 45 4.67 -3.78 15.44
C VAL A 45 5.42 -4.76 14.55
N ARG A 46 6.52 -5.32 15.07
CA ARG A 46 7.12 -6.53 14.51
C ARG A 46 6.58 -7.72 15.29
N VAL A 47 6.09 -8.72 14.59
CA VAL A 47 5.78 -10.05 15.14
C VAL A 47 6.65 -11.08 14.45
N ALA A 48 7.25 -11.98 15.22
CA ALA A 48 8.02 -13.10 14.68
C ALA A 48 7.47 -14.43 15.19
N LEU A 49 7.45 -15.43 14.31
CA LEU A 49 6.98 -16.77 14.65
C LEU A 49 8.13 -17.59 15.23
N ILE A 50 8.09 -17.81 16.54
CA ILE A 50 9.11 -18.55 17.32
C ILE A 50 8.38 -19.65 18.09
N ASP A 51 8.75 -20.92 17.90
CA ASP A 51 8.12 -22.07 18.59
C ASP A 51 6.58 -22.07 18.58
N LYS A 52 5.98 -21.68 17.44
CA LYS A 52 4.52 -21.54 17.21
C LYS A 52 3.85 -20.35 17.91
N GLN A 53 4.62 -19.45 18.52
CA GLN A 53 4.13 -18.22 19.12
C GLN A 53 4.54 -17.01 18.28
N TRP A 54 3.61 -16.09 18.07
CA TRP A 54 3.89 -14.78 17.50
C TRP A 54 4.37 -13.83 18.60
N VAL A 55 5.68 -13.63 18.66
CA VAL A 55 6.34 -12.76 19.64
C VAL A 55 6.40 -11.34 19.09
N ALA A 56 5.80 -10.38 19.80
CA ALA A 56 5.86 -8.97 19.45
C ALA A 56 7.15 -8.33 19.96
N PHE A 57 7.71 -7.41 19.16
CA PHE A 57 8.99 -6.73 19.42
C PHE A 57 10.11 -7.73 19.78
N PRO A 58 10.36 -8.75 18.94
CA PRO A 58 11.43 -9.71 19.20
C PRO A 58 12.80 -9.03 19.17
N THR A 59 13.72 -9.53 19.99
CA THR A 59 15.14 -9.16 19.94
C THR A 59 15.84 -9.82 18.74
N ASN A 60 17.03 -9.33 18.40
CA ASN A 60 17.91 -9.96 17.39
C ASN A 60 18.17 -11.45 17.70
N GLU A 61 18.40 -11.78 18.98
CA GLU A 61 18.62 -13.17 19.44
C GLU A 61 17.37 -14.04 19.25
N GLN A 62 16.18 -13.49 19.52
CA GLN A 62 14.92 -14.19 19.29
C GLN A 62 14.65 -14.44 17.80
N LEU A 63 15.07 -13.53 16.92
CA LEU A 63 14.93 -13.69 15.47
C LEU A 63 15.77 -14.83 14.90
N GLU A 64 16.88 -15.21 15.54
CA GLU A 64 17.68 -16.37 15.11
C GLU A 64 16.90 -17.69 15.18
N GLN A 65 15.88 -17.74 16.04
CA GLN A 65 14.96 -18.87 16.24
C GLN A 65 13.61 -18.70 15.53
N ALA A 66 13.38 -17.56 14.88
CA ALA A 66 12.13 -17.30 14.18
C ALA A 66 12.12 -17.99 12.83
N VAL A 67 10.97 -18.55 12.43
CA VAL A 67 10.76 -19.06 11.05
C VAL A 67 10.19 -17.99 10.12
N PHE A 68 9.63 -16.92 10.69
CA PHE A 68 9.01 -15.82 9.95
C PHE A 68 9.12 -14.53 10.75
N ASN A 69 9.42 -13.43 10.06
CA ASN A 69 9.58 -12.09 10.61
C ASN A 69 8.65 -11.14 9.85
N MET A 70 7.74 -10.49 10.56
CA MET A 70 6.70 -9.67 9.93
C MET A 70 6.49 -8.36 10.67
N VAL A 71 6.64 -7.25 9.96
CA VAL A 71 6.25 -5.91 10.41
C VAL A 71 4.84 -5.61 9.90
N VAL A 72 3.97 -5.20 10.81
CA VAL A 72 2.58 -4.85 10.52
C VAL A 72 2.30 -3.46 11.08
N ALA A 73 1.67 -2.61 10.27
CA ALA A 73 1.16 -1.33 10.73
C ALA A 73 -0.33 -1.16 10.40
N GLY A 74 -1.06 -0.55 11.31
CA GLY A 74 -2.50 -0.35 11.18
C GLY A 74 -3.05 0.71 12.12
N ARG A 75 -4.37 0.89 12.08
CA ARG A 75 -5.10 1.80 12.97
C ARG A 75 -6.38 1.17 13.47
N ILE A 76 -6.84 1.65 14.63
CA ILE A 76 -8.17 1.30 15.15
C ILE A 76 -9.23 2.00 14.30
N VAL A 77 -10.22 1.24 13.81
CA VAL A 77 -11.37 1.78 13.06
C VAL A 77 -12.65 1.82 13.91
N SER A 78 -12.80 0.91 14.86
CA SER A 78 -13.89 0.91 15.83
C SER A 78 -13.48 0.14 17.09
N GLY A 79 -14.24 0.28 18.18
CA GLY A 79 -13.94 -0.39 19.45
C GLY A 79 -12.71 0.15 20.20
N SER A 80 -12.36 -0.54 21.29
CA SER A 80 -11.22 -0.25 22.17
C SER A 80 -10.83 -1.51 22.96
N GLY A 81 -9.59 -1.56 23.46
CA GLY A 81 -9.05 -2.66 24.24
C GLY A 81 -9.09 -3.97 23.46
N ALA A 82 -9.59 -5.01 24.11
CA ALA A 82 -9.72 -6.35 23.51
C ALA A 82 -10.71 -6.41 22.33
N ASP A 83 -11.66 -5.47 22.26
CA ASP A 83 -12.70 -5.42 21.21
C ASP A 83 -12.34 -4.44 20.09
N ALA A 84 -11.11 -3.94 20.05
CA ALA A 84 -10.67 -3.00 19.03
C ALA A 84 -10.59 -3.68 17.65
N ASP A 85 -11.35 -3.14 16.68
CA ASP A 85 -11.21 -3.51 15.28
C ASP A 85 -10.04 -2.74 14.67
N VAL A 86 -9.03 -3.48 14.24
CA VAL A 86 -7.79 -2.93 13.67
C VAL A 86 -7.76 -3.17 12.17
N ALA A 87 -7.75 -2.07 11.42
CA ALA A 87 -7.47 -2.11 9.99
C ALA A 87 -5.96 -2.12 9.75
N ILE A 88 -5.45 -3.24 9.24
CA ILE A 88 -4.07 -3.35 8.75
C ILE A 88 -3.92 -2.51 7.48
N MET A 89 -2.86 -1.71 7.41
CA MET A 89 -2.60 -0.76 6.34
C MET A 89 -1.29 -1.02 5.60
N MET A 90 -0.33 -1.67 6.26
CA MET A 90 0.98 -2.01 5.70
C MET A 90 1.47 -3.32 6.31
N VAL A 91 2.08 -4.17 5.48
CA VAL A 91 2.74 -5.42 5.87
C VAL A 91 4.04 -5.50 5.11
N GLU A 92 5.14 -5.73 5.82
CA GLU A 92 6.46 -6.07 5.27
C GLU A 92 6.93 -7.34 6.00
N ALA A 93 7.15 -8.43 5.26
CA ALA A 93 7.36 -9.73 5.87
C ALA A 93 8.31 -10.62 5.06
N GLU A 94 9.01 -11.49 5.78
CA GLU A 94 10.02 -12.39 5.22
C GLU A 94 10.14 -13.68 6.05
N ALA A 95 10.61 -14.74 5.41
CA ALA A 95 11.19 -15.87 6.12
C ALA A 95 12.62 -15.50 6.58
N THR A 96 13.11 -16.15 7.64
CA THR A 96 14.46 -15.89 8.18
C THR A 96 15.52 -16.75 7.50
N GLU A 97 16.80 -16.41 7.68
CA GLU A 97 17.93 -17.17 7.14
C GLU A 97 17.95 -18.64 7.60
N ASN A 98 17.56 -18.89 8.86
CA ASN A 98 17.59 -20.22 9.48
C ASN A 98 16.31 -21.05 9.23
N VAL A 99 15.32 -20.51 8.50
CA VAL A 99 13.99 -21.10 8.35
C VAL A 99 14.00 -22.57 7.94
N LEU A 100 14.85 -22.96 6.98
CA LEU A 100 14.93 -24.35 6.50
C LEU A 100 15.44 -25.29 7.60
N SER A 101 16.50 -24.90 8.30
CA SER A 101 17.05 -25.70 9.41
C SER A 101 16.06 -25.83 10.57
N LEU A 102 15.29 -24.78 10.85
CA LEU A 102 14.29 -24.80 11.91
C LEU A 102 13.13 -25.73 11.54
N ILE A 103 12.64 -25.67 10.29
CA ILE A 103 11.58 -26.56 9.80
C ILE A 103 12.05 -28.02 9.82
N ASP A 104 13.27 -28.31 9.36
CA ASP A 104 13.86 -29.65 9.43
C ASP A 104 14.00 -30.14 10.89
N GLY A 105 14.24 -29.21 11.82
CA GLY A 105 14.22 -29.43 13.27
C GLY A 105 12.83 -29.59 13.89
N GLY A 106 11.75 -29.48 13.10
CA GLY A 106 10.37 -29.67 13.54
C GLY A 106 9.58 -28.37 13.78
N ALA A 107 10.12 -27.20 13.46
CA ALA A 107 9.40 -25.94 13.53
C ALA A 107 8.27 -25.87 12.49
N GLN A 108 7.24 -25.07 12.80
CA GLN A 108 6.10 -24.89 11.91
C GLN A 108 6.51 -24.08 10.67
N ALA A 109 6.25 -24.60 9.46
CA ALA A 109 6.50 -23.86 8.23
C ALA A 109 5.52 -22.65 8.10
N PRO A 110 5.99 -21.49 7.62
CA PRO A 110 5.18 -20.28 7.49
C PRO A 110 4.35 -20.29 6.20
N THR A 111 3.31 -21.13 6.16
CA THR A 111 2.34 -21.16 5.05
C THR A 111 1.40 -19.96 5.09
N GLU A 112 0.60 -19.73 4.05
CA GLU A 112 -0.34 -18.61 3.97
C GLU A 112 -1.31 -18.57 5.15
N ALA A 113 -1.75 -19.73 5.64
CA ALA A 113 -2.61 -19.83 6.82
C ALA A 113 -1.90 -19.31 8.08
N ILE A 114 -0.65 -19.72 8.28
CA ILE A 114 0.17 -19.30 9.43
C ILE A 114 0.49 -17.80 9.33
N VAL A 115 0.81 -17.28 8.15
CA VAL A 115 1.02 -15.84 7.95
C VAL A 115 -0.25 -15.04 8.25
N ALA A 116 -1.43 -15.54 7.85
CA ALA A 116 -2.70 -14.91 8.19
C ALA A 116 -2.96 -14.90 9.71
N GLU A 117 -2.64 -15.98 10.42
CA GLU A 117 -2.67 -16.01 11.89
C GLU A 117 -1.74 -14.95 12.50
N GLY A 118 -0.55 -14.74 11.93
CA GLY A 118 0.36 -13.68 12.36
C GLY A 118 -0.20 -12.27 12.19
N LEU A 119 -0.97 -12.02 11.12
CA LEU A 119 -1.66 -10.74 10.93
C LEU A 119 -2.71 -10.50 12.01
N GLU A 120 -3.47 -11.53 12.38
CA GLU A 120 -4.43 -11.45 13.48
C GLU A 120 -3.72 -11.27 14.84
N ALA A 121 -2.62 -11.99 15.07
CA ALA A 121 -1.81 -11.88 16.29
C ALA A 121 -1.17 -10.49 16.46
N ALA A 122 -0.93 -9.75 15.37
CA ALA A 122 -0.42 -8.38 15.43
C ALA A 122 -1.45 -7.35 15.91
N LYS A 123 -2.75 -7.58 15.69
CA LYS A 123 -3.81 -6.58 15.94
C LYS A 123 -3.89 -6.11 17.40
N PRO A 124 -3.85 -6.99 18.43
CA PRO A 124 -3.91 -6.52 19.82
C PRO A 124 -2.74 -5.59 20.21
N PHE A 125 -1.54 -5.85 19.66
CA PHE A 125 -0.39 -4.98 19.88
C PHE A 125 -0.55 -3.63 19.18
N ILE A 126 -1.03 -3.62 17.94
CA ILE A 126 -1.35 -2.38 17.21
C ILE A 126 -2.40 -1.57 17.95
N ALA A 127 -3.45 -2.21 18.47
CA ALA A 127 -4.48 -1.53 19.25
C ALA A 127 -3.88 -0.87 20.50
N SER A 128 -3.08 -1.61 21.27
CA SER A 128 -2.39 -1.09 22.46
C SER A 128 -1.48 0.10 22.15
N LEU A 129 -0.71 0.03 21.06
CA LEU A 129 0.14 1.12 20.58
C LEU A 129 -0.67 2.35 20.15
N CYS A 130 -1.78 2.15 19.46
CA CYS A 130 -2.68 3.24 19.07
C CYS A 130 -3.31 3.90 20.29
N GLU A 131 -3.74 3.14 21.29
CA GLU A 131 -4.36 3.66 22.51
C GLU A 131 -3.39 4.46 23.35
N ALA A 132 -2.15 3.98 23.52
CA ALA A 132 -1.11 4.75 24.19
C ALA A 132 -0.86 6.10 23.49
N GLN A 133 -0.83 6.12 22.15
CA GLN A 133 -0.70 7.35 21.38
C GLN A 133 -1.92 8.27 21.50
N LYS A 134 -3.14 7.71 21.55
CA LYS A 134 -4.38 8.49 21.80
C LYS A 134 -4.34 9.17 23.16
N GLN A 135 -3.97 8.45 24.21
CA GLN A 135 -3.83 9.01 25.57
C GLN A 135 -2.80 10.14 25.60
N LEU A 136 -1.67 9.99 24.90
CA LEU A 136 -0.67 11.05 24.76
C LEU A 136 -1.25 12.28 24.02
N ALA A 137 -2.03 12.05 22.96
CA ALA A 137 -2.65 13.13 22.19
C ALA A 137 -3.73 13.87 22.99
N GLU A 138 -4.53 13.16 23.80
CA GLU A 138 -5.51 13.79 24.70
C GLU A 138 -4.84 14.73 25.72
N ALA A 139 -3.65 14.36 26.19
CA ALA A 139 -2.91 15.16 27.15
C ALA A 139 -2.15 16.35 26.51
N ALA A 140 -1.71 16.24 25.26
CA ALA A 140 -0.68 17.14 24.72
C ALA A 140 -0.81 17.53 23.24
N ALA A 141 -1.80 17.04 22.50
CA ALA A 141 -1.94 17.37 21.08
C ALA A 141 -2.26 18.86 20.89
N LYS A 142 -1.63 19.45 19.88
CA LYS A 142 -2.04 20.77 19.40
C LYS A 142 -3.45 20.70 18.80
N PRO A 143 -4.25 21.77 18.89
CA PRO A 143 -5.51 21.83 18.17
C PRO A 143 -5.25 21.66 16.67
N THR A 144 -6.16 20.97 15.97
CA THR A 144 -6.07 20.82 14.52
C THR A 144 -6.08 22.20 13.86
N GLY A 145 -5.03 22.48 13.09
CA GLY A 145 -4.94 23.73 12.34
C GLY A 145 -5.96 23.79 11.20
N ASP A 146 -6.18 25.00 10.69
CA ASP A 146 -6.95 25.18 9.47
C ASP A 146 -6.03 24.93 8.25
N PHE A 147 -6.27 23.82 7.56
CA PHE A 147 -5.51 23.44 6.37
C PHE A 147 -6.42 23.49 5.14
N PRO A 148 -6.11 24.35 4.15
CA PRO A 148 -6.91 24.44 2.95
C PRO A 148 -6.88 23.11 2.19
N LEU A 149 -8.06 22.58 1.87
CA LEU A 149 -8.22 21.43 1.01
C LEU A 149 -8.12 21.86 -0.45
N PHE A 150 -7.36 21.09 -1.23
CA PHE A 150 -7.22 21.29 -2.67
C PHE A 150 -7.76 20.06 -3.39
N PRO A 151 -9.09 19.92 -3.55
CA PRO A 151 -9.65 18.82 -4.29
C PRO A 151 -9.12 18.84 -5.73
N PRO A 152 -8.87 17.67 -6.34
CA PRO A 152 -8.29 17.60 -7.68
C PRO A 152 -9.24 18.11 -8.78
N TYR A 153 -10.54 18.16 -8.49
CA TYR A 153 -11.61 18.69 -9.34
C TYR A 153 -12.85 18.96 -8.48
N GLN A 154 -13.74 19.82 -8.94
CA GLN A 154 -15.07 19.98 -8.38
C GLN A 154 -16.10 19.08 -9.09
N SER A 155 -17.29 18.93 -8.48
CA SER A 155 -18.34 18.04 -9.00
C SER A 155 -18.86 18.44 -10.37
N ASP A 156 -18.96 19.74 -10.65
CA ASP A 156 -19.42 20.28 -11.95
C ASP A 156 -18.52 19.86 -13.12
N VAL A 157 -17.20 19.85 -12.91
CA VAL A 157 -16.23 19.34 -13.89
C VAL A 157 -16.34 17.83 -14.03
N PHE A 158 -16.48 17.11 -12.92
CA PHE A 158 -16.62 15.65 -12.98
C PHE A 158 -17.86 15.21 -13.76
N GLU A 159 -19.03 15.81 -13.48
CA GLU A 159 -20.29 15.52 -14.16
C GLU A 159 -20.20 15.83 -15.67
N ALA A 160 -19.57 16.95 -16.03
CA ALA A 160 -19.37 17.31 -17.44
C ALA A 160 -18.42 16.34 -18.16
N VAL A 161 -17.31 15.95 -17.51
CA VAL A 161 -16.36 14.96 -18.04
C VAL A 161 -17.02 13.59 -18.16
N GLU A 162 -17.79 13.15 -17.16
CA GLU A 162 -18.56 11.91 -17.21
C GLU A 162 -19.51 11.92 -18.40
N GLY A 163 -20.31 12.97 -18.57
CA GLY A 163 -21.24 13.09 -19.69
C GLY A 163 -20.56 13.02 -21.06
N ALA A 164 -19.38 13.62 -21.20
CA ALA A 164 -18.64 13.64 -22.47
C ALA A 164 -17.82 12.35 -22.73
N ALA A 165 -17.35 11.68 -21.68
CA ALA A 165 -16.36 10.61 -21.80
C ALA A 165 -16.93 9.20 -21.62
N GLN A 166 -18.08 9.02 -20.96
CA GLN A 166 -18.51 7.70 -20.44
C GLN A 166 -18.53 6.60 -21.51
N ILE A 167 -19.16 6.88 -22.66
CA ILE A 167 -19.27 5.92 -23.78
C ILE A 167 -17.90 5.64 -24.42
N PRO A 168 -17.19 6.65 -24.97
CA PRO A 168 -15.92 6.41 -25.66
C PRO A 168 -14.84 5.85 -24.73
N LEU A 169 -14.86 6.21 -23.45
CA LEU A 169 -13.98 5.62 -22.43
C LEU A 169 -14.26 4.13 -22.23
N THR A 170 -15.54 3.74 -22.15
CA THR A 170 -15.89 2.33 -21.94
C THR A 170 -15.43 1.47 -23.11
N GLU A 171 -15.59 1.97 -24.34
CA GLU A 171 -15.08 1.33 -25.56
C GLU A 171 -13.54 1.22 -25.55
N ALA A 172 -12.84 2.32 -25.26
CA ALA A 172 -11.39 2.33 -25.18
C ALA A 172 -10.85 1.32 -24.16
N LEU A 173 -11.53 1.17 -23.02
CA LEU A 173 -11.12 0.22 -21.98
C LEU A 173 -11.27 -1.25 -22.42
N THR A 174 -12.01 -1.57 -23.48
CA THR A 174 -12.11 -2.93 -24.04
C THR A 174 -10.87 -3.38 -24.81
N ILE A 175 -10.00 -2.44 -25.19
CA ILE A 175 -8.77 -2.71 -25.93
C ILE A 175 -7.72 -3.33 -25.00
N ALA A 176 -7.31 -4.57 -25.29
CA ALA A 176 -6.34 -5.30 -24.47
C ALA A 176 -4.90 -4.77 -24.65
N GLY A 177 -4.51 -4.46 -25.89
CA GLY A 177 -3.17 -3.98 -26.22
C GLY A 177 -2.86 -2.63 -25.57
N LYS A 178 -1.74 -2.53 -24.83
CA LYS A 178 -1.40 -1.32 -24.07
C LYS A 178 -1.26 -0.09 -24.96
N ALA A 179 -0.43 -0.15 -26.00
CA ALA A 179 -0.16 0.98 -26.87
C ALA A 179 -1.42 1.46 -27.60
N GLU A 180 -2.22 0.53 -28.11
CA GLU A 180 -3.50 0.83 -28.78
C GLU A 180 -4.52 1.44 -27.81
N ARG A 181 -4.62 0.88 -26.59
CA ARG A 181 -5.49 1.42 -25.54
C ARG A 181 -5.05 2.82 -25.10
N GLU A 182 -3.75 3.04 -24.89
CA GLU A 182 -3.22 4.35 -24.50
C GLU A 182 -3.49 5.40 -25.58
N ALA A 183 -3.22 5.07 -26.85
CA ALA A 183 -3.56 5.94 -27.98
C ALA A 183 -5.06 6.28 -28.00
N LYS A 184 -5.93 5.27 -27.80
CA LYS A 184 -7.37 5.52 -27.77
C LYS A 184 -7.79 6.37 -26.57
N LEU A 185 -7.23 6.13 -25.38
CA LEU A 185 -7.52 6.93 -24.19
C LEU A 185 -7.09 8.39 -24.35
N ASP A 186 -5.97 8.64 -25.03
CA ASP A 186 -5.53 9.99 -25.36
C ASP A 186 -6.49 10.66 -26.35
N GLU A 187 -6.95 9.96 -27.40
CA GLU A 187 -8.00 10.47 -28.29
C GLU A 187 -9.28 10.84 -27.53
N VAL A 188 -9.74 9.99 -26.61
CA VAL A 188 -10.94 10.27 -25.80
C VAL A 188 -10.71 11.49 -24.93
N LYS A 189 -9.52 11.62 -24.33
CA LYS A 189 -9.17 12.76 -23.49
C LYS A 189 -9.16 14.06 -24.29
N ASP A 190 -8.63 14.05 -25.52
CA ASP A 190 -8.62 15.21 -26.40
C ASP A 190 -10.03 15.61 -26.87
N GLN A 191 -10.89 14.62 -27.13
CA GLN A 191 -12.32 14.85 -27.41
C GLN A 191 -13.01 15.51 -26.22
N VAL A 192 -12.78 15.00 -25.01
CA VAL A 192 -13.33 15.59 -23.78
C VAL A 192 -12.87 17.03 -23.62
N LEU A 193 -11.58 17.30 -23.79
CA LEU A 193 -11.04 18.67 -23.74
C LEU A 193 -11.70 19.58 -24.79
N THR A 194 -11.98 19.06 -25.99
CA THR A 194 -12.68 19.82 -27.03
C THR A 194 -14.13 20.13 -26.66
N ILE A 195 -14.84 19.18 -26.03
CA ILE A 195 -16.26 19.33 -25.67
C ILE A 195 -16.46 20.24 -24.46
N VAL A 196 -15.64 20.08 -23.41
CA VAL A 196 -15.85 20.75 -22.12
C VAL A 196 -14.81 21.82 -21.80
N GLY A 197 -13.72 21.93 -22.56
CA GLY A 197 -12.59 22.82 -22.26
C GLY A 197 -13.01 24.28 -22.13
N ASP A 198 -13.73 24.81 -23.12
CA ASP A 198 -14.17 26.21 -23.13
C ASP A 198 -15.11 26.55 -21.96
N ARG A 199 -15.91 25.58 -21.49
CA ARG A 199 -16.80 25.74 -20.32
C ARG A 199 -16.01 25.90 -19.02
N PHE A 200 -14.80 25.36 -18.96
CA PHE A 200 -13.97 25.32 -17.76
C PHE A 200 -12.59 25.96 -18.01
N ALA A 201 -12.53 27.03 -18.79
CA ALA A 201 -11.29 27.76 -19.05
C ALA A 201 -10.59 28.16 -17.74
N GLY A 202 -9.29 27.84 -17.63
CA GLY A 202 -8.48 28.01 -16.42
C GLY A 202 -8.58 26.85 -15.40
N ARG A 203 -9.38 25.81 -15.68
CA ARG A 203 -9.57 24.61 -14.83
C ARG A 203 -9.21 23.33 -15.60
N GLU A 204 -8.33 23.40 -16.59
CA GLU A 204 -7.95 22.26 -17.46
C GLU A 204 -7.33 21.11 -16.66
N LYS A 205 -6.62 21.43 -15.57
CA LYS A 205 -6.07 20.43 -14.65
C LYS A 205 -7.18 19.61 -13.96
N GLU A 206 -8.32 20.21 -13.68
CA GLU A 206 -9.47 19.52 -13.09
C GLU A 206 -10.08 18.53 -14.08
N ILE A 207 -10.17 18.89 -15.36
CA ILE A 207 -10.68 17.99 -16.41
C ILE A 207 -9.81 16.72 -16.48
N GLY A 208 -8.49 16.88 -16.55
CA GLY A 208 -7.58 15.75 -16.58
C GLY A 208 -7.64 14.87 -15.33
N ALA A 209 -7.83 15.47 -14.15
CA ALA A 209 -7.97 14.74 -12.91
C ALA A 209 -9.33 14.01 -12.79
N ALA A 210 -10.41 14.65 -13.21
CA ALA A 210 -11.75 14.07 -13.29
C ALA A 210 -11.77 12.88 -14.26
N PHE A 211 -11.16 13.03 -15.44
CA PHE A 211 -11.03 11.96 -16.42
C PHE A 211 -10.31 10.75 -15.83
N ARG A 212 -9.17 10.95 -15.14
CA ARG A 212 -8.45 9.87 -14.45
C ARG A 212 -9.32 9.18 -13.37
N SER A 213 -10.06 9.95 -12.58
CA SER A 213 -10.99 9.39 -11.59
C SER A 213 -12.11 8.59 -12.24
N LEU A 214 -12.65 9.06 -13.35
CA LEU A 214 -13.65 8.34 -14.15
C LEU A 214 -13.08 7.02 -14.69
N THR A 215 -11.89 7.05 -15.31
CA THR A 215 -11.18 5.86 -15.77
C THR A 215 -10.99 4.86 -14.64
N LYS A 216 -10.53 5.32 -13.47
CA LYS A 216 -10.38 4.47 -12.27
C LYS A 216 -11.70 3.82 -11.87
N ARG A 217 -12.81 4.56 -11.88
CA ARG A 217 -14.14 4.05 -11.54
C ARG A 217 -14.61 3.01 -12.56
N SER A 218 -14.50 3.30 -13.85
CA SER A 218 -14.93 2.40 -14.93
C SER A 218 -14.13 1.08 -14.94
N VAL A 219 -12.81 1.13 -14.74
CA VAL A 219 -11.97 -0.07 -14.64
C VAL A 219 -12.38 -0.93 -13.44
N ARG A 220 -12.58 -0.32 -12.26
CA ARG A 220 -13.03 -1.05 -11.06
C ARG A 220 -14.39 -1.71 -11.25
N GLN A 221 -15.35 -0.97 -11.82
CA GLN A 221 -16.69 -1.49 -12.10
C GLN A 221 -16.64 -2.69 -13.03
N ARG A 222 -15.81 -2.63 -14.09
CA ARG A 222 -15.64 -3.73 -15.03
C ARG A 222 -15.00 -4.96 -14.40
N ILE A 223 -13.98 -4.79 -13.56
CA ILE A 223 -13.39 -5.93 -12.82
C ILE A 223 -14.45 -6.60 -11.94
N LEU A 224 -15.28 -5.83 -11.24
CA LEU A 224 -16.30 -6.37 -10.35
C LEU A 224 -17.44 -7.06 -11.09
N ARG A 225 -17.93 -6.46 -12.19
CA ARG A 225 -19.11 -6.95 -12.93
C ARG A 225 -18.74 -8.02 -13.96
N ASP A 226 -17.71 -7.74 -14.75
CA ASP A 226 -17.38 -8.52 -15.93
C ASP A 226 -16.20 -9.48 -15.66
N GLN A 227 -15.55 -9.39 -14.49
CA GLN A 227 -14.40 -10.22 -14.10
C GLN A 227 -13.22 -10.15 -15.08
N PHE A 228 -13.15 -9.06 -15.85
CA PHE A 228 -12.10 -8.77 -16.81
C PHE A 228 -11.29 -7.55 -16.40
N ARG A 229 -9.97 -7.66 -16.56
CA ARG A 229 -9.01 -6.58 -16.31
C ARG A 229 -8.82 -5.72 -17.54
N ILE A 230 -8.20 -4.57 -17.34
CA ILE A 230 -7.95 -3.56 -18.39
C ILE A 230 -7.12 -4.10 -19.57
N ASP A 231 -6.27 -5.08 -19.33
CA ASP A 231 -5.42 -5.72 -20.33
C ASP A 231 -6.01 -7.02 -20.91
N GLY A 232 -7.31 -7.24 -20.71
CA GLY A 232 -8.03 -8.39 -21.27
C GLY A 232 -7.92 -9.69 -20.48
N ARG A 233 -7.10 -9.74 -19.43
CA ARG A 233 -6.90 -10.92 -18.58
C ARG A 233 -8.06 -11.13 -17.59
N GLY A 234 -8.26 -12.38 -17.19
CA GLY A 234 -9.05 -12.75 -16.03
C GLY A 234 -8.37 -12.38 -14.71
N ILE A 235 -9.12 -12.47 -13.60
CA ILE A 235 -8.65 -12.07 -12.26
C ILE A 235 -7.48 -12.93 -11.73
N THR A 236 -7.33 -14.16 -12.22
CA THR A 236 -6.27 -15.11 -11.82
C THR A 236 -5.13 -15.22 -12.84
N ASP A 237 -5.29 -14.66 -14.04
CA ASP A 237 -4.33 -14.89 -15.11
C ASP A 237 -3.01 -14.16 -14.84
N ILE A 238 -1.92 -14.90 -14.98
CA ILE A 238 -0.55 -14.36 -14.96
C ILE A 238 -0.24 -13.83 -16.36
N ARG A 239 0.63 -12.80 -16.46
CA ARG A 239 1.14 -12.33 -17.76
C ARG A 239 2.08 -13.38 -18.34
N ASP A 240 2.36 -13.28 -19.64
CA ASP A 240 3.38 -14.11 -20.28
C ASP A 240 4.69 -14.07 -19.51
N LEU A 241 5.26 -15.26 -19.29
CA LEU A 241 6.49 -15.47 -18.54
C LEU A 241 7.59 -15.88 -19.50
N SER A 242 8.76 -15.27 -19.35
CA SER A 242 10.00 -15.70 -19.99
C SER A 242 11.11 -15.75 -18.95
N ALA A 243 11.96 -16.76 -19.04
CA ALA A 243 13.11 -16.92 -18.18
C ALA A 243 14.28 -17.45 -19.00
N GLU A 244 15.38 -16.70 -18.99
CA GLU A 244 16.63 -17.05 -19.67
C GLU A 244 17.81 -16.92 -18.69
N VAL A 245 18.83 -17.76 -18.88
CA VAL A 245 20.09 -17.73 -18.12
C VAL A 245 21.26 -17.54 -19.07
N ALA A 246 22.40 -17.09 -18.54
CA ALA A 246 23.62 -16.85 -19.31
C ALA A 246 23.48 -15.78 -20.41
N VAL A 247 22.66 -14.77 -20.17
CA VAL A 247 22.36 -13.65 -21.09
C VAL A 247 23.49 -12.62 -21.20
N VAL A 248 24.37 -12.53 -20.19
CA VAL A 248 25.55 -11.65 -20.19
C VAL A 248 26.84 -12.45 -20.30
N PRO A 249 27.63 -12.27 -21.36
CA PRO A 249 28.95 -12.91 -21.49
C PRO A 249 29.89 -12.53 -20.34
N ARG A 250 30.74 -13.48 -19.91
CA ARG A 250 31.78 -13.36 -18.87
C ARG A 250 31.32 -13.20 -17.42
N ALA A 251 30.05 -12.88 -17.15
CA ALA A 251 29.53 -12.86 -15.78
C ALA A 251 29.61 -14.26 -15.15
N HIS A 252 29.81 -14.33 -13.82
CA HIS A 252 29.77 -15.61 -13.09
C HIS A 252 28.40 -16.29 -13.20
N GLY A 253 27.33 -15.50 -13.19
CA GLY A 253 25.96 -15.90 -13.47
C GLY A 253 25.19 -14.69 -14.00
N SER A 254 24.23 -14.93 -14.88
CA SER A 254 23.29 -13.91 -15.35
C SER A 254 21.94 -14.54 -15.68
N ALA A 255 20.87 -13.78 -15.50
CA ALA A 255 19.53 -14.17 -15.85
C ALA A 255 18.73 -13.00 -16.44
N LEU A 256 17.74 -13.31 -17.26
CA LEU A 256 16.71 -12.39 -17.70
C LEU A 256 15.35 -12.99 -17.37
N PHE A 257 14.59 -12.31 -16.51
CA PHE A 257 13.22 -12.69 -16.20
C PHE A 257 12.25 -11.64 -16.72
N GLU A 258 11.23 -12.10 -17.44
CA GLU A 258 10.15 -11.25 -17.94
C GLU A 258 8.80 -11.76 -17.48
N ARG A 259 7.93 -10.81 -17.13
CA ARG A 259 6.52 -11.05 -16.82
C ARG A 259 5.67 -9.95 -17.46
N GLY A 260 5.23 -10.18 -18.69
CA GLY A 260 4.74 -9.13 -19.60
C GLY A 260 5.79 -8.04 -19.79
N GLU A 261 5.41 -6.77 -19.69
CA GLU A 261 6.34 -5.64 -19.85
C GLU A 261 7.32 -5.43 -18.68
N THR A 262 7.24 -6.23 -17.61
CA THR A 262 8.21 -6.17 -16.51
C THR A 262 9.41 -7.04 -16.88
N GLN A 263 10.57 -6.42 -17.09
CA GLN A 263 11.83 -7.10 -17.42
C GLN A 263 12.87 -6.82 -16.32
N ILE A 264 13.51 -7.87 -15.82
CA ILE A 264 14.52 -7.81 -14.77
C ILE A 264 15.78 -8.55 -15.22
N PRO A 265 16.89 -7.84 -15.48
CA PRO A 265 18.20 -8.48 -15.58
C PRO A 265 18.76 -8.76 -14.19
N GLY A 266 19.27 -9.97 -13.98
CA GLY A 266 19.93 -10.44 -12.75
C GLY A 266 21.33 -10.95 -13.00
#